data_AF-A0A5E6PRU4-F1
#
_entry.id   AF-A0A5E6PRU4-F1
#
_cell.length_a   1.000
_cell.length_b   1.000
_cell.length_c   1.000
_cell.angle_alpha   90.00
_cell.angle_beta   90.00
_cell.angle_gamma   90.00
#
_symmetry.space_group_name_H-M   'P 1'
#
loop_
_entity.id
_entity.type
_entity.pdbx_description
1 polymer ?
#
loop_
_entity_poly.entity_id
_entity_poly.type
_entity_poly.pdbx_seq_one_letter_code
_entity_poly.pdbx_strand_id
1 'polypeptide(L)'
;MSLKDKLPGALGFGTAPLGNMFRAIPEEQAQATVHAAWDAGVRYFDTAPFYGSGLSEIRLGTALSQYKRDDYVLSSKVGRVILDEIEDAAARNLGEKSGVFEHGRANKIVNDYSADATLRSIEDSLKRLQTDRLDIVWVHDIAQDFYGDQWLEYFNQARTGAFKVLTRLREEGVIKGWGLGVNKVEPCELTLDLTEAQPEVFFWPVATPCSTTTARCSG
;
A
#
# COMPACT_ATOMS: atom_id res chain seq x y z
N MET A 1 0.33 4.38 23.17
CA MET A 1 -0.92 4.66 22.44
C MET A 1 -1.14 3.56 21.41
N SER A 2 -2.35 3.00 21.35
CA SER A 2 -2.71 1.98 20.36
C SER A 2 -2.90 2.61 18.98
N LEU A 3 -2.80 1.83 17.90
CA LEU A 3 -3.12 2.35 16.57
C LEU A 3 -4.60 2.75 16.42
N LYS A 4 -5.49 2.18 17.25
CA LYS A 4 -6.91 2.63 17.33
C LYS A 4 -7.02 4.11 17.72
N ASP A 5 -6.09 4.59 18.53
CA ASP A 5 -6.03 6.00 18.94
C ASP A 5 -5.39 6.89 17.85
N LYS A 6 -4.75 6.27 16.85
CA LYS A 6 -4.07 6.94 15.74
C LYS A 6 -4.94 7.04 14.49
N LEU A 7 -6.04 6.28 14.39
CA LEU A 7 -6.97 6.33 13.27
C LEU A 7 -8.15 7.27 13.56
N PRO A 8 -8.55 8.13 12.61
CA PRO A 8 -9.60 9.13 12.82
C PRO A 8 -11.03 8.55 12.76
N GLY A 9 -11.18 7.27 12.41
CA GLY A 9 -12.48 6.60 12.29
C GLY A 9 -12.36 5.11 11.97
N ALA A 10 -13.52 4.44 11.90
CA ALA A 10 -13.60 3.01 11.64
C ALA A 10 -13.44 2.62 10.15
N LEU A 11 -13.55 3.60 9.24
CA LEU A 11 -13.47 3.41 7.79
C LEU A 11 -12.26 4.14 7.21
N GLY A 12 -11.57 3.47 6.29
CA GLY A 12 -10.51 4.03 5.46
C GLY A 12 -10.84 3.90 3.98
N PHE A 13 -10.16 4.69 3.16
CA PHE A 13 -10.27 4.70 1.72
C PHE A 13 -9.05 4.03 1.07
N GLY A 14 -9.25 2.83 0.55
CA GLY A 14 -8.23 2.09 -0.19
C GLY A 14 -8.16 2.53 -1.65
N THR A 15 -6.96 2.80 -2.14
CA THR A 15 -6.79 3.49 -3.44
C THR A 15 -6.33 2.59 -4.59
N ALA A 16 -6.23 1.27 -4.40
CA ALA A 16 -5.79 0.37 -5.46
C ALA A 16 -6.51 0.58 -6.82
N PRO A 17 -7.84 0.78 -6.87
CA PRO A 17 -8.55 1.13 -8.11
C PRO A 17 -8.10 2.43 -8.78
N LEU A 18 -7.59 3.41 -8.02
CA LEU A 18 -7.02 4.65 -8.58
C LEU A 18 -5.74 4.38 -9.37
N GLY A 19 -5.07 3.26 -9.13
CA GLY A 19 -3.96 2.77 -9.95
C GLY A 19 -4.39 2.09 -11.25
N ASN A 20 -5.66 2.23 -11.68
CA ASN A 20 -6.25 1.48 -12.79
C ASN A 20 -6.27 -0.03 -12.57
N MET A 21 -6.64 -0.46 -11.36
CA MET A 21 -6.88 -1.87 -11.06
C MET A 21 -8.04 -2.39 -11.92
N PHE A 22 -7.82 -3.47 -12.66
CA PHE A 22 -8.77 -4.15 -13.58
C PHE A 22 -9.25 -3.34 -14.79
N ARG A 23 -9.31 -2.01 -14.72
CA ARG A 23 -9.72 -1.14 -15.82
C ARG A 23 -9.09 0.24 -15.69
N ALA A 24 -8.90 0.91 -16.83
CA ALA A 24 -8.56 2.32 -16.84
C ALA A 24 -9.73 3.15 -16.30
N ILE A 25 -9.43 4.10 -15.41
CA ILE A 25 -10.39 5.13 -14.97
C ILE A 25 -9.93 6.52 -15.44
N PRO A 26 -10.84 7.39 -15.92
CA PRO A 26 -10.54 8.78 -16.24
C PRO A 26 -10.01 9.54 -15.01
N GLU A 27 -9.15 10.53 -15.26
CA GLU A 27 -8.54 11.33 -14.19
C GLU A 27 -9.59 12.07 -13.35
N GLU A 28 -10.56 12.71 -14.01
CA GLU A 28 -11.66 13.42 -13.32
C GLU A 28 -12.43 12.50 -12.38
N GLN A 29 -12.70 11.26 -12.80
CA GLN A 29 -13.39 10.27 -11.97
C GLN A 29 -12.54 9.85 -10.77
N ALA A 30 -11.23 9.68 -10.95
CA ALA A 30 -10.32 9.35 -9.86
C ALA A 30 -10.32 10.46 -8.80
N GLN A 31 -10.15 11.72 -9.22
CA GLN A 31 -10.17 12.89 -8.33
C GLN A 31 -11.52 13.04 -7.62
N ALA A 32 -12.64 12.94 -8.36
CA ALA A 32 -13.99 13.02 -7.80
C ALA A 32 -14.26 11.94 -6.74
N THR A 33 -13.71 10.74 -6.92
CA THR A 33 -13.86 9.64 -5.94
C THR A 33 -13.18 9.97 -4.61
N VAL A 34 -11.97 10.56 -4.65
CA VAL A 34 -11.27 10.96 -3.41
C VAL A 34 -12.01 12.10 -2.71
N HIS A 35 -12.48 13.11 -3.46
CA HIS A 35 -13.29 14.20 -2.88
C HIS A 35 -14.57 13.69 -2.25
N ALA A 36 -15.29 12.78 -2.90
CA ALA A 36 -16.49 12.18 -2.32
C ALA A 36 -16.20 11.43 -1.01
N ALA A 37 -15.07 10.72 -0.92
CA ALA A 37 -14.65 10.07 0.32
C ALA A 37 -14.33 11.10 1.42
N TRP A 38 -13.66 12.19 1.07
CA TRP A 38 -13.38 13.30 1.98
C TRP A 38 -14.66 13.95 2.50
N ASP A 39 -15.61 14.27 1.61
CA ASP A 39 -16.89 14.90 1.95
C ASP A 39 -17.76 13.98 2.81
N ALA A 40 -17.65 12.67 2.63
CA ALA A 40 -18.27 11.66 3.48
C ALA A 40 -17.59 11.49 4.86
N GLY A 41 -16.54 12.25 5.16
CA GLY A 41 -15.85 12.24 6.44
C GLY A 41 -14.72 11.22 6.57
N VAL A 42 -14.31 10.55 5.48
CA VAL A 42 -13.15 9.64 5.53
C VAL A 42 -11.87 10.43 5.71
N ARG A 43 -11.05 10.00 6.68
CA ARG A 43 -9.76 10.65 7.00
C ARG A 43 -8.60 9.67 7.10
N TYR A 44 -8.79 8.40 6.77
CA TYR A 44 -7.71 7.44 6.60
C TYR A 44 -7.63 7.02 5.14
N PHE A 45 -6.47 7.21 4.51
CA PHE A 45 -6.23 6.89 3.10
C PHE A 45 -5.06 5.90 2.99
N ASP A 46 -5.27 4.81 2.26
CA ASP A 46 -4.26 3.77 2.03
C ASP A 46 -3.93 3.63 0.55
N THR A 47 -2.64 3.65 0.23
CA THR A 47 -2.11 3.48 -1.13
C THR A 47 -0.89 2.55 -1.14
N ALA A 48 -0.25 2.40 -2.30
CA ALA A 48 1.01 1.68 -2.44
C ALA A 48 1.72 2.09 -3.75
N PRO A 49 3.07 2.02 -3.81
CA PRO A 49 3.79 2.19 -5.07
C PRO A 49 3.38 1.18 -6.14
N PHE A 50 3.08 -0.05 -5.72
CA PHE A 50 2.65 -1.12 -6.63
C PHE A 50 1.35 -0.80 -7.39
N TYR A 51 0.48 0.06 -6.84
CA TYR A 51 -0.82 0.34 -7.42
C TYR A 51 -0.68 1.21 -8.69
N GLY A 52 -0.72 0.54 -9.83
CA GLY A 52 -0.54 1.16 -11.15
C GLY A 52 0.86 1.73 -11.39
N SER A 53 1.90 1.10 -10.83
CA SER A 53 3.28 1.60 -10.87
C SER A 53 3.40 3.07 -10.40
N GLY A 54 2.80 3.35 -9.23
CA GLY A 54 2.79 4.66 -8.57
C GLY A 54 1.68 5.60 -9.04
N LEU A 55 0.83 5.19 -9.99
CA LEU A 55 -0.29 6.00 -10.47
C LEU A 55 -1.27 6.34 -9.35
N SER A 56 -1.58 5.37 -8.47
CA SER A 56 -2.46 5.60 -7.32
C SER A 56 -1.92 6.68 -6.38
N GLU A 57 -0.61 6.65 -6.09
CA GLU A 57 0.05 7.65 -5.25
C GLU A 57 0.00 9.05 -5.87
N ILE A 58 0.24 9.16 -7.18
CA ILE A 58 0.18 10.43 -7.90
C ILE A 58 -1.22 11.04 -7.84
N ARG A 59 -2.24 10.23 -8.10
CA ARG A 59 -3.64 10.67 -8.11
C ARG A 59 -4.11 11.07 -6.73
N LEU A 60 -3.82 10.25 -5.72
CA LEU A 60 -4.15 10.53 -4.33
C LEU A 60 -3.43 11.78 -3.81
N GLY A 61 -2.14 11.93 -4.12
CA GLY A 61 -1.36 13.11 -3.75
C GLY A 61 -1.95 14.39 -4.33
N THR A 62 -2.29 14.36 -5.62
CA THR A 62 -2.95 15.49 -6.30
C THR A 62 -4.25 15.87 -5.59
N ALA A 63 -5.12 14.90 -5.30
CA ALA A 63 -6.41 15.14 -4.62
C ALA A 63 -6.23 15.70 -3.20
N LEU A 64 -5.28 15.16 -2.43
CA LEU A 64 -5.08 15.52 -1.03
C LEU A 64 -4.27 16.80 -0.83
N SER A 65 -3.55 17.27 -1.85
CA SER A 65 -2.70 18.47 -1.79
C SER A 65 -3.46 19.75 -1.37
N GLN A 66 -4.77 19.80 -1.57
CA GLN A 66 -5.62 20.92 -1.17
C GLN A 66 -6.04 20.90 0.31
N TYR A 67 -5.88 19.77 1.00
CA TYR A 67 -6.27 19.61 2.40
C TYR A 67 -5.06 19.70 3.32
N LYS A 68 -5.28 20.12 4.57
CA LYS A 68 -4.19 20.21 5.54
C LYS A 68 -3.70 18.80 5.88
N ARG A 69 -2.39 18.61 5.86
CA ARG A 69 -1.77 17.29 6.09
C ARG A 69 -2.08 16.71 7.48
N ASP A 70 -2.34 17.55 8.47
CA ASP A 70 -2.72 17.16 9.84
C ASP A 70 -4.16 16.64 9.95
N ASP A 71 -5.02 16.90 8.96
CA ASP A 71 -6.44 16.53 9.02
C ASP A 71 -6.69 15.05 8.68
N TYR A 72 -5.68 14.34 8.16
CA TYR A 72 -5.82 12.95 7.72
C TYR A 72 -4.61 12.07 8.05
N VAL A 73 -4.86 10.77 8.07
CA VAL A 73 -3.86 9.70 8.19
C VAL A 73 -3.62 9.09 6.82
N LEU A 74 -2.35 8.97 6.46
CA LEU A 74 -1.93 8.43 5.17
C LEU A 74 -1.00 7.23 5.37
N SER A 75 -1.34 6.11 4.72
CA SER A 75 -0.47 4.94 4.63
C SER A 75 -0.04 4.65 3.22
N SER A 76 1.20 4.19 3.08
CA SER A 76 1.71 3.58 1.85
C SER A 76 2.49 2.31 2.17
N LYS A 77 3.10 1.69 1.15
CA LYS A 77 3.77 0.40 1.27
C LYS A 77 5.19 0.44 0.71
N VAL A 78 6.02 -0.49 1.16
CA VAL A 78 7.41 -0.70 0.69
C VAL A 78 7.62 -2.14 0.21
N GLY A 79 8.74 -2.39 -0.46
CA GLY A 79 9.07 -3.70 -1.04
C GLY A 79 8.79 -3.82 -2.54
N ARG A 80 8.20 -2.77 -3.15
CA ARG A 80 7.86 -2.68 -4.57
C ARG A 80 8.42 -1.37 -5.11
N VAL A 81 9.69 -1.39 -5.52
CA VAL A 81 10.41 -0.20 -5.98
C VAL A 81 10.03 0.09 -7.42
N ILE A 82 9.60 1.33 -7.68
CA ILE A 82 9.29 1.81 -9.04
C ILE A 82 10.56 2.41 -9.65
N LEU A 83 10.96 1.91 -10.81
CA LEU A 83 12.11 2.41 -11.56
C LEU A 83 11.65 3.33 -12.70
N ASP A 84 12.57 4.18 -13.17
CA ASP A 84 12.35 5.01 -14.36
C ASP A 84 12.40 4.18 -15.66
N GLU A 85 13.03 3.00 -15.60
CA GLU A 85 12.99 2.01 -16.68
C GLU A 85 11.54 1.66 -17.04
N ILE A 86 11.27 1.55 -18.34
CA ILE A 86 9.96 1.17 -18.87
C ILE A 86 9.99 -0.29 -19.30
N GLU A 87 8.93 -1.02 -18.97
CA GLU A 87 8.72 -2.40 -19.42
C GLU A 87 7.26 -2.59 -19.86
N ASP A 88 7.02 -3.61 -20.67
CA ASP A 88 5.65 -4.01 -21.00
C ASP A 88 4.96 -4.52 -19.73
N ALA A 89 3.90 -3.83 -19.31
CA ALA A 89 3.12 -4.19 -18.14
C ALA A 89 2.51 -5.61 -18.27
N ALA A 90 2.23 -6.07 -19.49
CA ALA A 90 1.74 -7.42 -19.77
C ALA A 90 2.81 -8.51 -19.57
N ALA A 91 4.10 -8.15 -19.60
CA ALA A 91 5.21 -9.08 -19.39
C ALA A 91 5.55 -9.31 -17.90
N ARG A 92 4.86 -8.62 -16.98
CA ARG A 92 5.14 -8.72 -15.54
C ARG A 92 4.60 -10.02 -14.95
N ASN A 93 5.49 -10.83 -14.39
CA ASN A 93 5.12 -11.98 -13.56
C ASN A 93 5.03 -11.54 -12.08
N LEU A 94 3.81 -11.39 -11.57
CA LEU A 94 3.49 -10.87 -10.23
C LEU A 94 2.65 -11.87 -9.43
N GLY A 95 2.84 -13.17 -9.68
CA GLY A 95 2.03 -14.23 -9.09
C GLY A 95 0.54 -14.06 -9.43
N GLU A 96 -0.33 -14.25 -8.44
CA GLU A 96 -1.80 -14.11 -8.58
C GLU A 96 -2.25 -12.69 -8.97
N LYS A 97 -1.38 -11.67 -8.86
CA LYS A 97 -1.68 -10.27 -9.20
C LYS A 97 -1.24 -9.87 -10.61
N SER A 98 -0.80 -10.82 -11.43
CA SER A 98 -0.42 -10.57 -12.82
C SER A 98 -1.61 -10.03 -13.64
N GLY A 99 -1.38 -9.02 -14.48
CA GLY A 99 -2.42 -8.39 -15.31
C GLY A 99 -3.37 -7.42 -14.58
N VAL A 100 -3.42 -7.42 -13.25
CA VAL A 100 -4.35 -6.58 -12.47
C VAL A 100 -4.15 -5.08 -12.70
N PHE A 101 -2.94 -4.66 -13.09
CA PHE A 101 -2.57 -3.26 -13.36
C PHE A 101 -2.06 -3.06 -14.80
N GLU A 102 -2.58 -3.80 -15.79
CA GLU A 102 -2.16 -3.65 -17.19
C GLU A 102 -2.36 -2.23 -17.74
N HIS A 103 -3.32 -1.48 -17.19
CA HIS A 103 -3.60 -0.09 -17.54
C HIS A 103 -2.87 0.94 -16.67
N GLY A 104 -1.94 0.50 -15.81
CA GLY A 104 -1.12 1.37 -14.97
C GLY A 104 -0.01 2.07 -15.77
N ARG A 105 0.93 2.70 -15.06
CA ARG A 105 2.14 3.24 -15.70
C ARG A 105 3.07 2.11 -16.15
N ALA A 106 3.80 2.36 -17.24
CA ALA A 106 4.74 1.40 -17.81
C ALA A 106 6.06 1.28 -17.04
N ASN A 107 6.25 2.09 -15.99
CA ASN A 107 7.40 2.03 -15.09
C ASN A 107 7.58 0.64 -14.47
N LYS A 108 8.79 0.09 -14.62
CA LYS A 108 9.21 -1.21 -14.11
C LYS A 108 9.14 -1.25 -12.59
N ILE A 109 8.75 -2.42 -12.08
CA ILE A 109 8.65 -2.67 -10.64
C ILE A 109 9.66 -3.76 -10.26
N VAL A 110 10.47 -3.48 -9.24
CA VAL A 110 11.38 -4.47 -8.66
C VAL A 110 10.98 -4.76 -7.22
N ASN A 111 10.98 -6.05 -6.89
CA ASN A 111 10.77 -6.52 -5.54
C ASN A 111 12.08 -6.43 -4.76
N ASP A 112 12.14 -5.52 -3.80
CA ASP A 112 13.35 -5.31 -3.00
C ASP A 112 12.96 -4.79 -1.61
N TYR A 113 13.18 -5.62 -0.60
CA TYR A 113 12.90 -5.32 0.81
C TYR A 113 14.17 -4.97 1.61
N SER A 114 15.28 -4.68 0.93
CA SER A 114 16.49 -4.19 1.57
C SER A 114 16.25 -2.84 2.28
N ALA A 115 17.16 -2.49 3.19
CA ALA A 115 17.08 -1.22 3.93
C ALA A 115 17.13 0.00 2.99
N ASP A 116 18.06 -0.01 2.03
CA ASP A 116 18.25 1.09 1.08
C ASP A 116 17.05 1.24 0.14
N ALA A 117 16.52 0.11 -0.34
CA ALA A 117 15.31 0.11 -1.16
C ALA A 117 14.08 0.61 -0.39
N THR A 118 13.99 0.29 0.91
CA THR A 118 12.92 0.77 1.77
C THR A 118 12.95 2.30 1.91
N LEU A 119 14.12 2.88 2.18
CA LEU A 119 14.30 4.33 2.29
C LEU A 119 13.99 5.03 0.96
N ARG A 120 14.58 4.55 -0.13
CA ARG A 120 14.32 5.07 -1.49
C ARG A 120 12.84 5.00 -1.84
N SER A 121 12.19 3.87 -1.56
CA SER A 121 10.76 3.69 -1.81
C SER A 121 9.91 4.70 -1.03
N ILE A 122 10.25 5.00 0.23
CA ILE A 122 9.54 6.01 1.03
C ILE A 122 9.74 7.40 0.41
N GLU A 123 10.97 7.79 0.11
CA GLU A 123 11.28 9.10 -0.50
C GLU A 123 10.52 9.31 -1.82
N ASP A 124 10.52 8.29 -2.68
CA ASP A 124 9.82 8.39 -3.96
C ASP A 124 8.30 8.37 -3.80
N SER A 125 7.78 7.70 -2.76
CA SER A 125 6.36 7.76 -2.42
C SER A 125 5.96 9.16 -1.96
N LEU A 126 6.77 9.82 -1.12
CA LEU A 126 6.55 11.20 -0.67
C LEU A 126 6.51 12.18 -1.85
N LYS A 127 7.41 12.03 -2.84
CA LYS A 127 7.39 12.82 -4.08
C LYS A 127 6.09 12.62 -4.87
N ARG A 128 5.68 11.36 -5.10
CA ARG A 128 4.45 11.05 -5.84
C ARG A 128 3.20 11.53 -5.11
N LEU A 129 3.18 11.40 -3.79
CA LEU A 129 2.10 11.84 -2.91
C LEU A 129 2.08 13.35 -2.66
N GLN A 130 3.13 14.08 -3.08
CA GLN A 130 3.26 15.51 -2.87
C GLN A 130 3.13 15.90 -1.39
N THR A 131 3.74 15.11 -0.50
CA THR A 131 3.68 15.29 0.95
C THR A 131 5.04 15.10 1.59
N ASP A 132 5.20 15.59 2.82
CA ASP A 132 6.44 15.54 3.59
C ASP A 132 6.51 14.32 4.52
N ARG A 133 5.40 13.61 4.76
CA ARG A 133 5.37 12.46 5.67
C ARG A 133 4.31 11.42 5.37
N LEU A 134 4.59 10.19 5.80
CA LEU A 134 3.63 9.09 5.93
C LEU A 134 3.31 8.84 7.40
N ASP A 135 2.07 8.48 7.72
CA ASP A 135 1.72 8.12 9.09
C ASP A 135 2.00 6.64 9.36
N ILE A 136 1.69 5.76 8.40
CA ILE A 136 1.83 4.31 8.55
C ILE A 136 2.51 3.73 7.30
N VAL A 137 3.42 2.78 7.47
CA VAL A 137 4.09 2.10 6.36
C VAL A 137 3.91 0.58 6.45
N TRP A 138 3.47 -0.03 5.35
CA TRP A 138 3.28 -1.48 5.27
C TRP A 138 4.38 -2.16 4.45
N VAL A 139 4.86 -3.32 4.89
CA VAL A 139 5.67 -4.22 4.05
C VAL A 139 4.73 -5.05 3.17
N HIS A 140 4.86 -4.92 1.85
CA HIS A 140 3.86 -5.41 0.89
C HIS A 140 4.10 -6.87 0.48
N ASP A 141 3.09 -7.74 0.61
CA ASP A 141 3.00 -9.08 0.01
C ASP A 141 4.21 -10.01 0.23
N ILE A 142 4.79 -10.06 1.43
CA ILE A 142 5.84 -11.03 1.79
C ILE A 142 5.25 -12.41 2.16
N ALA A 143 4.51 -13.01 1.23
CA ALA A 143 3.71 -14.20 1.45
C ALA A 143 3.78 -15.21 0.29
N GLN A 144 3.37 -16.46 0.56
CA GLN A 144 3.46 -17.58 -0.39
C GLN A 144 2.59 -17.39 -1.65
N ASP A 145 1.44 -16.73 -1.54
CA ASP A 145 0.57 -16.41 -2.68
C ASP A 145 1.26 -15.53 -3.73
N PHE A 146 2.24 -14.72 -3.32
CA PHE A 146 3.00 -13.87 -4.22
C PHE A 146 4.32 -14.50 -4.69
N TYR A 147 5.04 -15.18 -3.80
CA TYR A 147 6.41 -15.66 -4.05
C TYR A 147 6.55 -17.17 -4.23
N GLY A 148 5.46 -17.93 -4.11
CA GLY A 148 5.54 -19.39 -4.04
C GLY A 148 6.48 -19.82 -2.91
N ASP A 149 7.25 -20.88 -3.13
CA ASP A 149 8.13 -21.46 -2.12
C ASP A 149 9.30 -20.54 -1.70
N GLN A 150 9.61 -19.51 -2.48
CA GLN A 150 10.67 -18.54 -2.18
C GLN A 150 10.25 -17.46 -1.19
N TRP A 151 9.00 -17.45 -0.72
CA TRP A 151 8.50 -16.37 0.14
C TRP A 151 9.29 -16.18 1.44
N LEU A 152 9.86 -17.25 2.00
CA LEU A 152 10.72 -17.19 3.19
C LEU A 152 12.03 -16.44 2.94
N GLU A 153 12.57 -16.45 1.72
CA GLU A 153 13.77 -15.69 1.36
C GLU A 153 13.46 -14.19 1.37
N TYR A 154 12.35 -13.79 0.75
CA TYR A 154 11.87 -12.40 0.75
C TYR A 154 11.45 -11.94 2.15
N PHE A 155 10.83 -12.81 2.94
CA PHE A 155 10.53 -12.54 4.34
C PHE A 155 11.81 -12.25 5.14
N ASN A 156 12.86 -13.07 4.96
CA ASN A 156 14.14 -12.85 5.61
C ASN A 156 14.84 -11.57 5.13
N GLN A 157 14.74 -11.24 3.83
CA GLN A 157 15.23 -9.96 3.31
C GLN A 157 14.50 -8.80 3.99
N ALA A 158 13.17 -8.84 4.09
CA ALA A 158 12.38 -7.83 4.77
C ALA A 158 12.71 -7.73 6.27
N ARG A 159 12.88 -8.86 6.95
CA ARG A 159 13.26 -8.92 8.37
C ARG A 159 14.60 -8.24 8.64
N THR A 160 15.58 -8.47 7.77
CA THR A 160 16.93 -7.92 7.92
C THR A 160 17.10 -6.50 7.36
N GLY A 161 16.22 -6.08 6.45
CA GLY A 161 16.17 -4.76 5.84
C GLY A 161 14.98 -3.91 6.33
N ALA A 162 13.85 -4.00 5.62
CA ALA A 162 12.67 -3.18 5.84
C ALA A 162 12.23 -3.10 7.32
N PHE A 163 12.15 -4.21 8.04
CA PHE A 163 11.66 -4.21 9.43
C PHE A 163 12.54 -3.36 10.35
N LYS A 164 13.87 -3.43 10.17
CA LYS A 164 14.82 -2.63 10.93
C LYS A 164 14.67 -1.14 10.63
N VAL A 165 14.54 -0.79 9.35
CA VAL A 165 14.35 0.61 8.92
C VAL A 165 13.05 1.16 9.47
N LEU A 166 11.94 0.45 9.32
CA LEU A 166 10.62 0.92 9.75
C LEU A 166 10.52 1.00 11.28
N THR A 167 11.13 0.06 12.00
CA THR A 167 11.26 0.11 13.46
C THR A 167 12.01 1.37 13.89
N ARG A 168 13.17 1.65 13.28
CA ARG A 168 13.95 2.85 13.57
C ARG A 168 13.17 4.13 13.27
N LEU A 169 12.57 4.25 12.08
CA LEU A 169 11.80 5.43 11.68
C LEU A 169 10.61 5.71 12.62
N ARG A 170 9.98 4.65 13.14
CA ARG A 170 8.93 4.78 14.15
C ARG A 170 9.50 5.26 15.50
N GLU A 171 10.60 4.69 15.97
CA GLU A 171 11.24 5.10 17.22
C GLU A 171 11.75 6.54 17.17
N GLU A 172 12.22 6.99 16.01
CA GLU A 172 12.59 8.38 15.71
C GLU A 172 11.38 9.31 15.54
N GLY A 173 10.16 8.76 15.49
CA GLY A 173 8.91 9.52 15.33
C GLY A 173 8.63 10.01 13.91
N VAL A 174 9.40 9.56 12.91
CA VAL A 174 9.20 9.90 11.49
C VAL A 174 7.90 9.30 10.96
N ILE A 175 7.57 8.08 11.38
CA ILE A 175 6.28 7.43 11.11
C ILE A 175 5.61 7.07 12.44
N LYS A 176 4.28 6.99 12.44
CA LYS A 176 3.51 6.64 13.64
C LYS A 176 3.40 5.14 13.85
N GLY A 177 3.61 4.32 12.82
CA GLY A 177 3.60 2.86 12.94
C GLY A 177 3.95 2.15 11.63
N TRP A 178 4.18 0.85 11.73
CA TRP A 178 4.41 -0.01 10.58
C TRP A 178 3.82 -1.41 10.79
N GLY A 179 3.69 -2.15 9.70
CA GLY A 179 3.12 -3.49 9.72
C GLY A 179 3.31 -4.26 8.42
N LEU A 180 2.62 -5.39 8.29
CA LEU A 180 2.61 -6.16 7.03
C LEU A 180 1.27 -6.00 6.32
N GLY A 181 1.30 -5.83 5.00
CA GLY A 181 0.15 -5.94 4.11
C GLY A 181 0.20 -7.26 3.36
N VAL A 182 -0.50 -8.30 3.82
CA VAL A 182 -0.43 -9.68 3.30
C VAL A 182 -1.82 -10.33 3.26
N ASN A 183 -2.02 -11.34 2.40
CA ASN A 183 -3.27 -12.12 2.30
C ASN A 183 -3.17 -13.52 2.92
N LYS A 184 -2.13 -13.75 3.73
CA LYS A 184 -1.79 -15.04 4.34
C LYS A 184 -1.44 -14.81 5.81
N VAL A 185 -1.77 -15.76 6.66
CA VAL A 185 -1.61 -15.62 8.13
C VAL A 185 -0.18 -15.94 8.56
N GLU A 186 0.50 -16.78 7.80
CA GLU A 186 1.81 -17.34 8.09
C GLU A 186 2.89 -16.27 8.26
N PRO A 187 3.00 -15.21 7.42
CA PRO A 187 3.94 -14.11 7.66
C PRO A 187 3.61 -13.32 8.93
N CYS A 188 2.33 -13.23 9.32
CA CYS A 188 1.92 -12.53 10.53
C CYS A 188 2.35 -13.31 11.77
N GLU A 189 2.08 -14.61 11.81
CA GLU A 189 2.48 -15.51 12.89
C GLU A 189 3.99 -15.51 13.08
N LEU A 190 4.75 -15.70 11.99
CA LEU A 190 6.21 -15.63 12.03
C LEU A 190 6.73 -14.30 12.58
N THR A 191 6.08 -13.18 12.22
CA THR A 191 6.52 -11.86 12.69
C THR A 191 6.19 -11.65 14.16
N LEU A 192 5.08 -12.18 14.66
CA LEU A 192 4.72 -12.11 16.09
C LEU A 192 5.69 -12.89 16.98
N ASP A 193 6.32 -13.94 16.46
CA ASP A 193 7.32 -14.73 17.16
C ASP A 193 8.72 -14.07 17.18
N LEU A 194 8.94 -13.01 16.41
CA LEU A 194 10.20 -12.28 16.40
C LEU A 194 10.29 -11.34 17.61
N THR A 195 11.39 -11.42 18.35
CA THR A 195 11.63 -10.51 19.48
C THR A 195 12.15 -9.15 19.00
N GLU A 196 12.84 -9.13 17.85
CA GLU A 196 13.43 -7.93 17.25
C GLU A 196 12.45 -7.11 16.38
N ALA A 197 11.26 -7.63 16.08
CA ALA A 197 10.28 -6.98 15.23
C ALA A 197 8.95 -6.85 15.97
N GLN A 198 8.50 -5.63 16.19
CA GLN A 198 7.20 -5.36 16.80
C GLN A 198 6.32 -4.57 15.83
N PRO A 199 5.68 -5.22 14.86
CA PRO A 199 4.69 -4.53 14.02
C PRO A 199 3.49 -4.15 14.89
N GLU A 200 2.92 -2.97 14.67
CA GLU A 200 1.72 -2.56 15.42
C GLU A 200 0.44 -3.18 14.87
N VAL A 201 0.44 -3.57 13.59
CA VAL A 201 -0.78 -3.91 12.85
C VAL A 201 -0.46 -4.86 11.68
N PHE A 202 -1.43 -5.69 11.33
CA PHE A 202 -1.46 -6.42 10.07
C PHE A 202 -2.63 -5.91 9.22
N PHE A 203 -2.33 -5.54 7.98
CA PHE A 203 -3.31 -5.12 6.99
C PHE A 203 -3.66 -6.29 6.09
N TRP A 204 -4.93 -6.69 6.11
CA TRP A 204 -5.44 -7.77 5.27
C TRP A 204 -6.26 -7.19 4.12
N PRO A 205 -5.74 -7.19 2.88
CA PRO A 205 -6.50 -6.77 1.72
C PRO A 205 -7.51 -7.86 1.36
N VAL A 206 -8.79 -7.70 1.75
CA VAL A 206 -9.86 -8.53 1.18
C VAL A 206 -10.26 -7.93 -0.16
N ALA A 207 -9.68 -8.41 -1.26
CA ALA A 207 -10.17 -8.14 -2.61
C ALA A 207 -11.17 -9.21 -3.03
N THR A 208 -12.25 -9.43 -2.27
CA THR A 208 -13.36 -10.25 -2.80
C THR A 208 -14.09 -9.43 -3.85
N PRO A 209 -14.21 -9.89 -5.10
CA PRO A 209 -15.17 -9.29 -6.01
C PRO A 209 -16.55 -9.40 -5.35
N CYS A 210 -17.20 -8.25 -5.15
CA CYS A 210 -18.60 -8.22 -4.80
C CYS A 210 -19.36 -8.82 -6.01
N SER A 211 -19.62 -10.12 -5.96
CA SER A 211 -20.47 -10.77 -6.94
C SER A 211 -21.87 -10.19 -6.76
N THR A 212 -22.25 -9.30 -7.66
CA THR A 212 -23.62 -8.83 -7.79
C THR A 212 -24.46 -9.99 -8.31
N THR A 213 -24.88 -10.87 -7.41
CA THR A 213 -25.92 -11.86 -7.70
C THR A 213 -27.15 -11.53 -6.85
N THR A 214 -28.18 -11.10 -7.58
CA THR A 214 -29.60 -11.02 -7.23
C THR A 214 -30.05 -9.91 -6.28
N ALA A 215 -30.51 -8.84 -6.92
CA ALA A 215 -31.73 -8.15 -6.51
C ALA A 215 -32.83 -9.16 -6.14
N ARG A 216 -33.45 -8.94 -4.98
CA ARG A 216 -34.88 -9.17 -4.79
C ARG A 216 -35.38 -8.25 -3.68
N CYS A 217 -35.96 -7.13 -4.10
CA CYS A 217 -36.98 -6.44 -3.32
C CYS A 217 -38.24 -7.31 -3.32
N SER A 218 -38.76 -7.56 -2.13
CA SER A 218 -40.17 -7.87 -1.85
C SER A 218 -40.47 -7.05 -0.59
N GLY A 219 -41.40 -6.09 -0.60
CA GLY A 219 -42.76 -6.22 -1.09
C GLY A 219 -43.63 -6.51 0.12
#